data_AF-A0A8B7T4M8-F1
#
_entry.id   AF-A0A8B7T4M8-F1
#
_cell.length_a   1.000
_cell.length_b   1.000
_cell.length_c   1.000
_cell.angle_alpha   90.00
_cell.angle_beta   90.00
_cell.angle_gamma   90.00
#
_symmetry.space_group_name_H-M   'P 1'
#
loop_
_entity.id
_entity.type
_entity.pdbx_description
1 polymer ?
#
loop_
_entity_poly.entity_id
_entity_poly.type
_entity_poly.pdbx_seq_one_letter_code
_entity_poly.pdbx_strand_id
1 'polypeptide(L)'
;MFEKYYNKLEFRDQRPLRISEMKTAGTEFAQLRIRHRSKSRVGEDHMKSLSVDQKCELVQKELEDTKDEIRHLRANAERDLQYHEAIIEEADIRCTEVERARHEFEKDILKTISKKKGSILATRKVMEYIDDMNRRRENIKDKLRLKNVSLKVQRKKMLLQLRQKEEVSEALHDVDFQQLKIENAQFLEAIEARNQELIQLKLASGTTRQVLHAYKTRLQRAMETSINLEKEILLRNELLEKIERETLQVEEMSLKGYRKAWNKMKTTNEQLLAIPPPGK
;
A
#
# COMPACT_ATOMS: atom_id res chain seq x y z
N MET A 1 -8.36 -17.58 65.01
CA MET A 1 -8.88 -17.25 63.67
C MET A 1 -7.85 -16.56 62.75
N PHE A 2 -6.84 -15.86 63.28
CA PHE A 2 -5.78 -15.22 62.48
C PHE A 2 -4.56 -16.12 62.15
N GLU A 3 -4.21 -17.10 62.99
CA GLU A 3 -3.11 -18.05 62.72
C GLU A 3 -3.31 -18.91 61.46
N LYS A 4 -4.56 -19.25 61.13
CA LYS A 4 -4.89 -20.04 59.93
C LYS A 4 -4.60 -19.32 58.61
N TYR A 5 -4.48 -17.99 58.64
CA TYR A 5 -4.14 -17.17 57.46
C TYR A 5 -2.63 -16.89 57.36
N TYR A 6 -1.92 -16.86 58.48
CA TYR A 6 -0.45 -16.71 58.48
C TYR A 6 0.25 -17.97 57.96
N ASN A 7 -0.22 -19.16 58.38
CA ASN A 7 0.37 -20.45 57.96
C ASN A 7 0.11 -20.82 56.48
N LYS A 8 -0.73 -20.09 55.75
CA LYS A 8 -0.95 -20.29 54.30
C LYS A 8 -0.04 -19.43 53.42
N LEU A 9 0.58 -18.38 53.97
CA LEU A 9 1.48 -17.50 53.23
C LEU A 9 2.94 -17.95 53.32
N GLU A 10 3.35 -18.67 54.36
CA GLU A 10 4.75 -19.13 54.51
C GLU A 10 5.09 -20.47 53.84
N PHE A 11 4.11 -21.27 53.41
CA PHE A 11 4.41 -22.62 52.88
C PHE A 11 4.87 -22.66 51.41
N ARG A 12 5.12 -21.52 50.76
CA ARG A 12 5.53 -21.48 49.35
C ARG A 12 7.00 -21.16 49.10
N ASP A 13 7.75 -20.78 50.13
CA ASP A 13 9.17 -20.48 50.01
C ASP A 13 10.00 -21.35 50.97
N GLN A 14 10.48 -22.49 50.45
CA GLN A 14 11.81 -23.07 50.69
C GLN A 14 11.81 -24.56 50.32
N ARG A 15 12.09 -24.84 49.05
CA ARG A 15 13.09 -25.88 48.75
C ARG A 15 14.28 -25.17 48.11
N PRO A 16 15.46 -25.18 48.73
CA PRO A 16 16.66 -24.88 47.97
C PRO A 16 16.79 -25.98 46.92
N LEU A 17 16.59 -25.66 45.65
CA LEU A 17 17.02 -26.52 44.55
C LEU A 17 18.54 -26.64 44.65
N ARG A 18 18.98 -27.76 45.25
CA ARG A 18 20.37 -28.21 45.24
C ARG A 18 20.83 -28.24 43.78
N ILE A 19 21.76 -27.38 43.43
CA ILE A 19 22.45 -27.28 42.13
C ILE A 19 23.40 -28.50 41.94
N SER A 20 22.91 -29.72 42.22
CA SER A 20 23.72 -30.95 42.27
C SER A 20 23.29 -32.03 41.29
N GLU A 21 22.21 -31.83 40.52
CA GLU A 21 21.68 -32.88 39.62
C GLU A 21 21.85 -32.56 38.12
N MET A 22 22.52 -31.46 37.75
CA MET A 22 22.86 -31.15 36.34
C MET A 22 24.31 -31.50 35.96
N LYS A 23 24.93 -32.48 36.64
CA LYS A 23 26.31 -32.94 36.34
C LYS A 23 26.43 -34.37 35.80
N THR A 24 25.34 -35.05 35.49
CA THR A 24 25.38 -36.46 35.05
C THR A 24 25.01 -36.69 33.58
N ALA A 25 24.76 -35.65 32.78
CA ALA A 25 24.46 -35.82 31.34
C ALA A 25 25.63 -35.45 30.40
N GLY A 26 26.74 -34.90 30.92
CA GLY A 26 27.85 -34.37 30.11
C GLY A 26 29.08 -35.26 30.00
N THR A 27 29.10 -36.44 30.62
CA THR A 27 30.35 -37.20 30.87
C THR A 27 30.41 -38.59 30.21
N GLU A 28 29.50 -38.92 29.30
CA GLU A 28 29.46 -40.27 28.69
C GLU A 28 29.89 -40.34 27.21
N PHE A 29 30.39 -39.27 26.62
CA PHE A 29 30.84 -39.27 25.21
C PHE A 29 32.35 -39.42 25.00
N ALA A 30 33.14 -39.61 26.06
CA ALA A 30 34.60 -39.54 25.97
C ALA A 30 35.35 -40.75 26.55
N GLN A 31 34.81 -41.97 26.46
CA GLN A 31 35.62 -43.18 26.66
C GLN A 31 35.11 -44.27 25.72
N LEU A 32 35.97 -44.69 24.78
CA LEU A 32 36.12 -46.05 24.21
C LEU A 32 36.88 -45.95 22.87
N ARG A 33 38.19 -45.71 22.96
CA ARG A 33 39.15 -46.12 21.92
C ARG A 33 40.03 -47.24 22.48
N ILE A 34 39.59 -48.50 22.36
CA ILE A 34 40.50 -49.65 22.35
C ILE A 34 40.00 -50.66 21.31
N ARG A 35 40.97 -51.11 20.50
CA ARG A 35 40.90 -52.02 19.36
C ARG A 35 40.83 -53.46 19.84
N HIS A 36 39.80 -54.23 19.48
CA HIS A 36 39.87 -55.70 19.42
C HIS A 36 39.01 -56.26 18.28
N ARG A 37 39.63 -57.12 17.47
CA ARG A 37 39.04 -57.85 16.34
C ARG A 37 38.38 -59.12 16.87
N SER A 38 37.07 -59.22 16.79
CA SER A 38 36.32 -60.47 16.99
C SER A 38 35.13 -60.52 16.04
N LYS A 39 35.06 -61.63 15.30
CA LYS A 39 34.08 -61.91 14.26
C LYS A 39 32.94 -62.71 14.89
N SER A 40 31.78 -62.11 15.06
CA SER A 40 30.52 -62.84 15.27
C SER A 40 29.37 -62.09 14.59
N ARG A 41 28.65 -62.81 13.74
CA ARG A 41 27.38 -62.39 13.14
C ARG A 41 26.29 -62.76 14.13
N VAL A 42 25.66 -61.77 14.78
CA VAL A 42 24.35 -61.93 15.45
C VAL A 42 23.67 -60.56 15.41
N GLY A 43 22.50 -60.51 14.77
CA GLY A 43 21.46 -59.48 14.89
C GLY A 43 21.91 -58.03 14.74
N GLU A 44 21.83 -57.48 13.53
CA GLU A 44 21.57 -56.05 13.37
C GLU A 44 20.20 -55.75 13.97
N ASP A 45 20.15 -55.54 15.28
CA ASP A 45 19.16 -54.64 15.84
C ASP A 45 19.63 -53.25 15.40
N HIS A 46 19.25 -52.88 14.16
CA HIS A 46 19.48 -51.55 13.63
C HIS A 46 18.85 -50.58 14.63
N MET A 47 19.67 -50.07 15.55
CA MET A 47 19.43 -48.83 16.26
C MET A 47 19.10 -47.82 15.17
N LYS A 48 17.80 -47.60 14.93
CA LYS A 48 17.30 -46.67 13.93
C LYS A 48 17.74 -45.30 14.40
N SER A 49 18.93 -44.88 13.99
CA SER A 49 19.43 -43.56 14.25
C SER A 49 18.46 -42.58 13.62
N LEU A 50 17.99 -41.61 14.40
CA LEU A 50 17.11 -40.55 13.89
C LEU A 50 17.73 -39.94 12.64
N SER A 51 16.88 -39.74 11.61
CA SER A 51 17.27 -39.01 10.41
C SER A 51 17.78 -37.61 10.78
N VAL A 52 18.61 -37.02 9.93
CA VAL A 52 19.05 -35.63 10.11
C VAL A 52 17.85 -34.71 10.24
N ASP A 53 16.80 -34.92 9.44
CA ASP A 53 15.56 -34.13 9.49
C ASP A 53 14.86 -34.25 10.85
N GLN A 54 14.73 -35.47 11.38
CA GLN A 54 14.13 -35.72 12.69
C GLN A 54 14.94 -35.08 13.83
N LYS A 55 16.27 -35.06 13.70
CA LYS A 55 17.15 -34.36 14.66
C LYS A 55 16.97 -32.85 14.57
N CYS A 56 16.85 -32.30 13.36
CA CYS A 56 16.58 -30.88 13.14
C CYS A 56 15.22 -30.47 13.71
N GLU A 57 14.17 -31.27 13.51
CA GLU A 57 12.85 -31.06 14.10
C GLU A 57 12.91 -31.06 15.63
N LEU A 58 13.61 -32.03 16.23
CA LEU A 58 13.75 -32.11 17.68
C LEU A 58 14.51 -30.91 18.24
N VAL A 59 15.61 -30.48 17.60
CA VAL A 59 16.36 -29.28 18.01
C VAL A 59 15.53 -28.02 17.84
N GLN A 60 14.74 -27.90 16.77
CA GLN A 60 13.83 -26.76 16.58
C GLN A 60 12.74 -26.71 17.64
N LYS A 61 12.18 -27.87 18.00
CA LYS A 61 11.18 -27.96 19.06
C LYS A 61 11.76 -27.57 20.42
N GLU A 62 12.91 -28.14 20.80
CA GLU A 62 13.59 -27.78 22.05
C GLU A 62 13.98 -26.29 22.08
N LEU A 63 14.39 -25.73 20.94
CA LEU A 63 14.65 -24.29 20.82
C LEU A 63 13.38 -23.46 21.06
N GLU A 64 12.22 -23.91 20.57
CA GLU A 64 10.96 -23.18 20.80
C GLU A 64 10.46 -23.35 22.23
N ASP A 65 10.53 -24.56 22.79
CA ASP A 65 10.18 -24.85 24.18
C ASP A 65 11.04 -24.00 25.14
N THR A 66 12.36 -23.92 24.92
CA THR A 66 13.25 -23.07 25.73
C THR A 66 12.98 -21.58 25.56
N LYS A 67 12.59 -21.11 24.36
CA LYS A 67 12.15 -19.71 24.20
C LYS A 67 10.85 -19.45 24.95
N ASP A 68 9.89 -20.36 24.94
CA ASP A 68 8.65 -20.25 25.69
C ASP A 68 8.92 -20.21 27.20
N GLU A 69 9.80 -21.07 27.70
CA GLU A 69 10.26 -21.05 29.10
C GLU A 69 10.90 -19.71 29.47
N ILE A 70 11.80 -19.19 28.63
CA ILE A 70 12.42 -17.87 28.84
C ILE A 70 11.36 -16.77 28.86
N ARG A 71 10.38 -16.80 27.95
CA ARG A 71 9.27 -15.83 27.91
C ARG A 71 8.45 -15.89 29.20
N HIS A 72 8.10 -17.08 29.68
CA HIS A 72 7.39 -17.27 30.94
C HIS A 72 8.19 -16.81 32.16
N LEU A 73 9.49 -17.15 32.23
CA LEU A 73 10.37 -16.71 33.31
C LEU A 73 10.51 -15.19 33.36
N ARG A 74 10.66 -14.53 32.21
CA ARG A 74 10.70 -13.06 32.13
C ARG A 74 9.39 -12.44 32.61
N ALA A 75 8.25 -12.95 32.16
CA ALA A 75 6.94 -12.45 32.59
C ALA A 75 6.69 -12.66 34.09
N ASN A 76 7.20 -13.75 34.67
CA ASN A 76 7.16 -13.98 36.12
C ASN A 76 8.02 -12.95 36.86
N ALA A 77 9.29 -12.81 36.46
CA ALA A 77 10.24 -11.89 37.09
C ALA A 77 9.76 -10.44 37.02
N GLU A 78 9.15 -10.02 35.91
CA GLU A 78 8.59 -8.68 35.76
C GLU A 78 7.40 -8.44 36.69
N ARG A 79 6.51 -9.42 36.87
CA ARG A 79 5.44 -9.34 37.86
C ARG A 79 5.97 -9.23 39.28
N ASP A 80 6.99 -10.01 39.62
CA ASP A 80 7.57 -10.01 40.97
C ASP A 80 8.28 -8.67 41.25
N LEU A 81 8.98 -8.13 40.25
CA LEU A 81 9.60 -6.81 40.31
C LEU A 81 8.54 -5.72 40.55
N GLN A 82 7.47 -5.69 39.75
CA GLN A 82 6.36 -4.75 39.92
C GLN A 82 5.70 -4.86 41.30
N TYR A 83 5.58 -6.09 41.83
CA TYR A 83 5.04 -6.33 43.17
C TYR A 83 5.95 -5.75 44.27
N HIS A 84 7.25 -5.98 44.18
CA HIS A 84 8.21 -5.44 45.14
C HIS A 84 8.33 -3.90 45.05
N GLU A 85 8.31 -3.34 43.84
CA GLU A 85 8.26 -1.89 43.63
C GLU A 85 7.03 -1.27 44.31
N ALA A 86 5.85 -1.87 44.15
CA ALA A 86 4.63 -1.40 44.80
C ALA A 86 4.72 -1.45 46.33
N ILE A 87 5.36 -2.48 46.91
CA ILE A 87 5.59 -2.57 48.36
C ILE A 87 6.51 -1.46 48.85
N ILE A 88 7.60 -1.19 48.12
CA ILE A 88 8.57 -0.16 48.47
C ILE A 88 7.90 1.22 48.42
N GLU A 89 7.16 1.52 47.34
CA GLU A 89 6.43 2.79 47.21
C GLU A 89 5.39 2.97 48.33
N GLU A 90 4.65 1.91 48.70
CA GLU A 90 3.72 1.97 49.84
C GLU A 90 4.45 2.19 51.18
N ALA A 91 5.62 1.59 51.36
CA ALA A 91 6.42 1.78 52.56
C ALA A 91 6.95 3.22 52.66
N ASP A 92 7.46 3.78 51.57
CA ASP A 92 7.95 5.16 51.51
C ASP A 92 6.83 6.16 51.82
N ILE A 93 5.65 5.99 51.20
CA ILE A 93 4.48 6.81 51.50
C ILE A 93 4.14 6.73 52.99
N ARG A 94 4.05 5.52 53.55
CA ARG A 94 3.74 5.32 54.99
C ARG A 94 4.79 5.96 55.90
N CYS A 95 6.07 5.84 55.58
CA CYS A 95 7.15 6.49 56.33
C CYS A 95 6.94 8.00 56.37
N THR A 96 6.72 8.65 55.22
CA THR A 96 6.48 10.10 55.18
C THR A 96 5.21 10.53 55.92
N GLU A 97 4.15 9.71 55.89
CA GLU A 97 2.90 9.97 56.61
C GLU A 97 3.08 9.87 58.12
N VAL A 98 3.78 8.84 58.60
CA VAL A 98 4.08 8.64 60.02
C VAL A 98 4.98 9.76 60.55
N GLU A 99 6.02 10.13 59.79
CA GLU A 99 6.86 11.27 60.15
C GLU A 99 6.04 12.55 60.25
N ARG A 100 5.19 12.85 59.25
CA ARG A 100 4.32 14.02 59.27
C ARG A 100 3.38 14.00 60.48
N ALA A 101 2.74 12.86 60.77
CA ALA A 101 1.85 12.70 61.92
C ALA A 101 2.58 12.88 63.25
N ARG A 102 3.82 12.37 63.38
CA ARG A 102 4.67 12.59 64.55
C ARG A 102 4.96 14.08 64.74
N HIS A 103 5.37 14.78 63.69
CA HIS A 103 5.68 16.21 63.75
C HIS A 103 4.44 17.06 64.09
N GLU A 104 3.28 16.77 63.48
CA GLU A 104 2.01 17.43 63.79
C GLU A 104 1.60 17.20 65.24
N PHE A 105 1.68 15.95 65.74
CA PHE A 105 1.36 15.64 67.13
C PHE A 105 2.28 16.35 68.12
N GLU A 106 3.60 16.37 67.84
CA GLU A 106 4.55 17.09 68.68
C GLU A 106 4.27 18.59 68.74
N LYS A 107 3.94 19.17 67.59
CA LYS A 107 3.63 20.60 67.46
C LYS A 107 2.31 20.97 68.13
N ASP A 108 1.25 20.24 67.87
CA ASP A 108 -0.11 20.67 68.21
C ASP A 108 -0.54 20.17 69.60
N ILE A 109 0.01 19.04 70.06
CA ILE A 109 -0.34 18.40 71.34
C ILE A 109 0.77 18.63 72.38
N LEU A 110 1.98 18.10 72.17
CA LEU A 110 3.05 18.14 73.18
C LEU A 110 3.49 19.59 73.53
N LYS A 111 3.72 20.44 72.54
CA LYS A 111 4.09 21.85 72.76
C LYS A 111 2.94 22.70 73.33
N THR A 112 1.68 22.30 73.13
CA THR A 112 0.51 23.01 73.67
C THR A 112 0.26 22.66 75.13
N ILE A 113 0.36 21.37 75.48
CA ILE A 113 0.12 20.86 76.83
C ILE A 113 1.25 21.29 77.79
N SER A 114 2.51 21.29 77.33
CA SER A 114 3.65 21.73 78.14
C SER A 114 3.54 23.19 78.62
N LYS A 115 2.83 24.05 77.90
CA LYS A 115 2.64 25.47 78.23
C LYS A 115 1.51 25.75 79.24
N LYS A 116 0.57 24.82 79.45
CA LYS A 116 -0.60 25.01 80.31
C LYS A 116 -0.72 23.85 81.30
N LYS A 117 -0.35 24.08 82.57
CA LYS A 117 -0.44 23.08 83.64
C LYS A 117 -1.91 22.76 83.94
N GLY A 118 -2.40 21.60 83.48
CA GLY A 118 -3.72 21.07 83.84
C GLY A 118 -4.07 19.76 83.14
N SER A 119 -4.26 18.68 83.90
CA SER A 119 -4.58 17.32 83.40
C SER A 119 -5.84 17.28 82.51
N ILE A 120 -6.89 18.02 82.89
CA ILE A 120 -8.16 18.07 82.14
C ILE A 120 -7.99 18.68 80.74
N LEU A 121 -7.14 19.70 80.61
CA LEU A 121 -6.85 20.33 79.31
C LEU A 121 -6.06 19.37 78.40
N ALA A 122 -5.11 18.63 78.97
CA ALA A 122 -4.31 17.65 78.24
C ALA A 122 -5.21 16.54 77.65
N THR A 123 -6.07 15.95 78.47
CA THR A 123 -7.00 14.88 78.04
C THR A 123 -7.93 15.37 76.92
N ARG A 124 -8.52 16.57 77.07
CA ARG A 124 -9.38 17.16 76.04
C ARG A 124 -8.65 17.36 74.71
N LYS A 125 -7.41 17.87 74.74
CA LYS A 125 -6.63 18.09 73.51
C LYS A 125 -6.29 16.79 72.79
N VAL A 126 -5.96 15.75 73.55
CA VAL A 126 -5.71 14.41 72.98
C VAL A 126 -6.99 13.83 72.37
N MET A 127 -8.15 13.99 73.02
CA MET A 127 -9.44 13.57 72.45
C MET A 127 -9.78 14.32 71.15
N GLU A 128 -9.67 15.65 71.14
CA GLU A 128 -9.90 16.47 69.93
C GLU A 128 -9.00 16.00 68.77
N TYR A 129 -7.72 15.70 69.03
CA TYR A 129 -6.80 15.18 68.03
C TYR A 129 -7.23 13.82 67.47
N ILE A 130 -7.64 12.89 68.34
CA ILE A 130 -8.10 11.56 67.91
C ILE A 130 -9.34 11.69 67.02
N ASP A 131 -10.30 12.53 67.41
CA ASP A 131 -11.52 12.77 66.63
C ASP A 131 -11.22 13.40 65.27
N ASP A 132 -10.34 14.40 65.23
CA ASP A 132 -9.90 15.03 63.98
C ASP A 132 -9.17 14.03 63.06
N MET A 133 -8.30 13.18 63.62
CA MET A 133 -7.61 12.15 62.85
C MET A 133 -8.57 11.09 62.30
N ASN A 134 -9.59 10.71 63.07
CA ASN A 134 -10.65 9.81 62.61
C ASN A 134 -11.44 10.44 61.45
N ARG A 135 -11.81 11.72 61.55
CA ARG A 135 -12.48 12.45 60.46
C ARG A 135 -11.61 12.54 59.20
N ARG A 136 -10.31 12.84 59.34
CA ARG A 136 -9.36 12.86 58.23
C ARG A 136 -9.26 11.50 57.54
N ARG A 137 -9.13 10.41 58.31
CA ARG A 137 -9.11 9.02 57.79
C ARG A 137 -10.39 8.68 57.04
N GLU A 138 -11.55 9.06 57.56
CA GLU A 138 -12.84 8.83 56.91
C GLU A 138 -12.93 9.56 55.56
N ASN A 139 -12.50 10.82 55.51
CA ASN A 139 -12.47 11.61 54.28
C ASN A 139 -11.55 11.00 53.22
N ILE A 140 -10.37 10.48 53.63
CA ILE A 140 -9.44 9.80 52.70
C ILE A 140 -10.06 8.49 52.20
N LYS A 141 -10.71 7.73 53.09
CA LYS A 141 -11.39 6.48 52.72
C LYS A 141 -12.46 6.72 51.64
N ASP A 142 -13.28 7.76 51.78
CA ASP A 142 -14.31 8.06 50.80
C ASP A 142 -13.73 8.55 49.46
N LYS A 143 -12.66 9.36 49.50
CA LYS A 143 -11.90 9.73 48.29
C LYS A 143 -11.34 8.51 47.56
N LEU A 144 -10.72 7.58 48.29
CA LEU A 144 -10.17 6.35 47.73
C LEU A 144 -11.26 5.43 47.17
N ARG A 145 -12.41 5.33 47.84
CA ARG A 145 -13.58 4.59 47.33
C ARG A 145 -14.06 5.16 46.00
N LEU A 146 -14.23 6.48 45.90
CA LEU A 146 -14.66 7.13 44.66
C LEU A 146 -13.65 6.91 43.53
N LYS A 147 -12.35 7.06 43.83
CA LYS A 147 -11.27 6.78 42.86
C LYS A 147 -11.27 5.31 42.42
N ASN A 148 -11.50 4.37 43.33
CA ASN A 148 -11.59 2.94 43.02
C ASN A 148 -12.76 2.63 42.06
N VAL A 149 -13.93 3.21 42.30
CA VAL A 149 -15.09 3.06 41.39
C VAL A 149 -14.79 3.68 40.03
N SER A 150 -14.21 4.88 39.99
CA SER A 150 -13.81 5.55 38.74
C SER A 150 -12.82 4.71 37.92
N LEU A 151 -11.75 4.21 38.55
CA LEU A 151 -10.76 3.36 37.91
C LEU A 151 -11.36 2.03 37.42
N LYS A 152 -12.30 1.42 38.17
CA LYS A 152 -13.03 0.23 37.72
C LYS A 152 -13.83 0.49 36.44
N VAL A 153 -14.50 1.64 36.34
CA VAL A 153 -15.24 2.03 35.13
C VAL A 153 -14.26 2.26 33.97
N GLN A 154 -13.16 2.98 34.20
CA GLN A 154 -12.15 3.22 33.18
C GLN A 154 -11.51 1.92 32.67
N ARG A 155 -11.18 0.99 33.56
CA ARG A 155 -10.69 -0.35 33.21
C ARG A 155 -11.68 -1.10 32.34
N LYS A 156 -12.98 -1.11 32.70
CA LYS A 156 -14.02 -1.75 31.88
C LYS A 156 -14.11 -1.13 30.49
N LYS A 157 -14.06 0.20 30.39
CA LYS A 157 -14.06 0.91 29.11
C LYS A 157 -12.86 0.53 28.24
N MET A 158 -11.66 0.53 28.82
CA MET A 158 -10.43 0.17 28.10
C MET A 158 -10.46 -1.29 27.61
N LEU A 159 -10.93 -2.22 28.44
CA LEU A 159 -11.08 -3.63 28.04
C LEU A 159 -12.08 -3.80 26.90
N LEU A 160 -13.18 -3.05 26.90
CA LEU A 160 -14.17 -3.09 25.82
C LEU A 160 -13.56 -2.54 24.51
N GLN A 161 -12.81 -1.43 24.59
CA GLN A 161 -12.12 -0.87 23.43
C GLN A 161 -11.05 -1.81 22.87
N LEU A 162 -10.34 -2.53 23.74
CA LEU A 162 -9.38 -3.54 23.32
C LEU A 162 -10.09 -4.67 22.56
N ARG A 163 -11.18 -5.21 23.12
CA ARG A 163 -11.97 -6.25 22.45
C ARG A 163 -12.51 -5.80 21.10
N GLN A 164 -13.07 -4.60 21.00
CA GLN A 164 -13.54 -4.06 19.72
C GLN A 164 -12.42 -3.96 18.68
N LYS A 165 -11.22 -3.59 19.10
CA LYS A 165 -10.05 -3.56 18.20
C LYS A 165 -9.58 -4.95 17.81
N GLU A 166 -9.60 -5.91 18.74
CA GLU A 166 -9.28 -7.32 18.47
C GLU A 166 -10.30 -7.93 17.49
N GLU A 167 -11.61 -7.72 17.68
CA GLU A 167 -12.65 -8.18 16.75
C GLU A 167 -12.51 -7.56 15.35
N VAL A 168 -12.15 -6.28 15.24
CA VAL A 168 -11.85 -5.62 13.94
C VAL A 168 -10.57 -6.17 13.32
N SER A 169 -9.57 -6.50 14.13
CA SER A 169 -8.32 -7.13 13.67
C SER A 169 -8.51 -8.59 13.27
N GLU A 170 -9.45 -9.31 13.89
CA GLU A 170 -9.83 -10.67 13.51
C GLU A 170 -10.68 -10.67 12.23
N ALA A 171 -11.45 -9.60 11.98
CA ALA A 171 -12.21 -9.42 10.76
C ALA A 171 -11.35 -9.02 9.54
N LEU A 172 -10.17 -8.41 9.74
CA LEU A 172 -9.22 -8.11 8.66
C LEU A 172 -7.96 -8.95 8.81
N HIS A 173 -7.86 -10.00 8.00
CA HIS A 173 -6.64 -10.80 7.97
C HIS A 173 -5.57 -10.07 7.17
N ASP A 174 -4.30 -10.23 7.56
CA ASP A 174 -3.16 -9.77 6.75
C ASP A 174 -3.21 -10.31 5.31
N VAL A 175 -3.80 -11.50 5.14
CA VAL A 175 -4.07 -12.13 3.83
C VAL A 175 -5.01 -11.28 2.98
N ASP A 176 -6.09 -10.73 3.55
CA ASP A 176 -7.05 -9.89 2.82
C ASP A 176 -6.38 -8.59 2.33
N PHE A 177 -5.53 -8.00 3.17
CA PHE A 177 -4.73 -6.83 2.79
C PHE A 177 -3.71 -7.15 1.70
N GLN A 178 -3.05 -8.31 1.77
CA GLN A 178 -2.14 -8.75 0.73
C GLN A 178 -2.87 -9.05 -0.58
N GLN A 179 -4.04 -9.68 -0.50
CA GLN A 179 -4.91 -9.93 -1.66
C GLN A 179 -5.32 -8.61 -2.33
N LEU A 180 -5.78 -7.62 -1.56
CA LEU A 180 -6.16 -6.32 -2.09
C LEU A 180 -4.98 -5.59 -2.76
N LYS A 181 -3.76 -5.73 -2.22
CA LYS A 181 -2.55 -5.19 -2.84
C LYS A 181 -2.23 -5.87 -4.17
N ILE A 182 -2.37 -7.19 -4.23
CA ILE A 182 -2.15 -7.98 -5.46
C ILE A 182 -3.18 -7.59 -6.52
N GLU A 183 -4.47 -7.56 -6.17
CA GLU A 183 -5.55 -7.18 -7.08
C GLU A 183 -5.35 -5.76 -7.63
N ASN A 184 -4.99 -4.80 -6.77
CA ASN A 184 -4.73 -3.43 -7.19
C ASN A 184 -3.53 -3.35 -8.16
N ALA A 185 -2.44 -4.07 -7.88
CA ALA A 185 -1.29 -4.14 -8.79
C ALA A 185 -1.68 -4.73 -10.16
N GLN A 186 -2.50 -5.79 -10.17
CA GLN A 186 -3.02 -6.38 -11.41
C GLN A 186 -3.91 -5.40 -12.19
N PHE A 187 -4.78 -4.65 -11.52
CA PHE A 187 -5.61 -3.64 -12.18
C PHE A 187 -4.79 -2.50 -12.76
N LEU A 188 -3.75 -2.04 -12.06
CA LEU A 188 -2.84 -1.01 -12.57
C LEU A 188 -2.11 -1.49 -13.83
N GLU A 189 -1.58 -2.71 -13.82
CA GLU A 189 -0.92 -3.31 -14.99
C GLU A 189 -1.88 -3.44 -16.18
N ALA A 190 -3.12 -3.88 -15.94
CA ALA A 190 -4.14 -3.97 -16.98
C ALA A 190 -4.52 -2.59 -17.55
N ILE A 191 -4.64 -1.56 -16.71
CA ILE A 191 -4.89 -0.18 -17.13
C ILE A 191 -3.72 0.33 -17.99
N GLU A 192 -2.49 0.06 -17.59
CA GLU A 192 -1.30 0.48 -18.30
C GLU A 192 -1.19 -0.19 -19.68
N ALA A 193 -1.45 -1.50 -19.76
CA ALA A 193 -1.51 -2.23 -21.03
C ALA A 193 -2.57 -1.65 -21.98
N ARG A 194 -3.79 -1.38 -21.48
CA ARG A 194 -4.86 -0.76 -22.29
C ARG A 194 -4.52 0.67 -22.74
N ASN A 195 -3.84 1.44 -21.90
CA ASN A 195 -3.37 2.77 -22.27
C ASN A 195 -2.32 2.71 -23.38
N GLN A 196 -1.40 1.74 -23.33
CA GLN A 196 -0.42 1.53 -24.40
C GLN A 196 -1.10 1.14 -25.72
N GLU A 197 -2.06 0.21 -25.69
CA GLU A 197 -2.87 -0.16 -26.87
C GLU A 197 -3.60 1.06 -27.46
N LEU A 198 -4.22 1.89 -26.60
CA LEU A 198 -4.92 3.09 -27.02
C LEU A 198 -3.99 4.10 -27.71
N ILE A 199 -2.77 4.27 -27.21
CA ILE A 199 -1.75 5.14 -27.82
C ILE A 199 -1.37 4.60 -29.20
N GLN A 200 -1.12 3.28 -29.34
CA GLN A 200 -0.78 2.67 -30.62
C GLN A 200 -1.90 2.86 -31.66
N LEU A 201 -3.16 2.63 -31.25
CA LEU A 201 -4.32 2.84 -32.11
C LEU A 201 -4.48 4.31 -32.52
N LYS A 202 -4.24 5.26 -31.61
CA LYS A 202 -4.27 6.70 -31.94
C LYS A 202 -3.19 7.07 -32.96
N LEU A 203 -1.98 6.55 -32.82
CA LEU A 203 -0.89 6.77 -33.79
C LEU A 203 -1.25 6.19 -35.16
N ALA A 204 -1.71 4.93 -35.21
CA ALA A 204 -2.11 4.26 -36.46
C ALA A 204 -3.28 4.99 -37.15
N SER A 205 -4.28 5.43 -36.39
CA SER A 205 -5.40 6.24 -36.90
C SER A 205 -4.92 7.59 -37.42
N GLY A 206 -3.98 8.23 -36.73
CA GLY A 206 -3.32 9.46 -37.16
C GLY A 206 -2.62 9.31 -38.51
N THR A 207 -1.80 8.25 -38.66
CA THR A 207 -1.10 7.94 -39.91
C THR A 207 -2.08 7.65 -41.04
N THR A 208 -3.09 6.81 -40.80
CA THR A 208 -4.13 6.49 -41.80
C THR A 208 -4.85 7.75 -42.27
N ARG A 209 -5.18 8.66 -41.35
CA ARG A 209 -5.79 9.96 -41.68
C ARG A 209 -4.89 10.84 -42.54
N GLN A 210 -3.58 10.89 -42.25
CA GLN A 210 -2.62 11.63 -43.06
C GLN A 210 -2.51 11.07 -44.48
N VAL A 211 -2.46 9.75 -44.62
CA VAL A 211 -2.43 9.07 -45.92
C VAL A 211 -3.71 9.36 -46.70
N LEU A 212 -4.88 9.25 -46.07
CA LEU A 212 -6.16 9.57 -46.69
C LEU A 212 -6.23 11.03 -47.17
N HIS A 213 -5.76 11.96 -46.33
CA HIS A 213 -5.67 13.37 -46.70
C HIS A 213 -4.77 13.58 -47.93
N ALA A 214 -3.60 12.94 -47.97
CA ALA A 214 -2.69 13.03 -49.11
C ALA A 214 -3.33 12.51 -50.41
N TYR A 215 -4.06 11.39 -50.36
CA TYR A 215 -4.81 10.89 -51.51
C TYR A 215 -5.92 11.83 -51.95
N LYS A 216 -6.69 12.40 -51.00
CA LYS A 216 -7.73 13.39 -51.30
C LYS A 216 -7.16 14.61 -52.01
N THR A 217 -6.05 15.17 -51.53
CA THR A 217 -5.39 16.33 -52.16
C THR A 217 -4.81 15.99 -53.54
N ARG A 218 -4.31 14.77 -53.76
CA ARG A 218 -3.86 14.33 -55.09
C ARG A 218 -5.03 14.22 -56.06
N LEU A 219 -6.15 13.65 -55.62
CA LEU A 219 -7.36 13.51 -56.44
C LEU A 219 -7.94 14.88 -56.81
N GLN A 220 -8.05 15.80 -55.85
CA GLN A 220 -8.52 17.16 -56.11
C GLN A 220 -7.66 17.86 -57.16
N ARG A 221 -6.32 17.78 -57.05
CA ARG A 221 -5.41 18.32 -58.07
C ARG A 221 -5.63 17.69 -59.45
N ALA A 222 -5.77 16.36 -59.53
CA ALA A 222 -6.02 15.67 -60.79
C ALA A 222 -7.36 16.11 -61.42
N MET A 223 -8.39 16.29 -60.61
CA MET A 223 -9.69 16.78 -61.04
C MET A 223 -9.62 18.22 -61.56
N GLU A 224 -8.92 19.11 -60.85
CA GLU A 224 -8.66 20.48 -61.32
C GLU A 224 -7.91 20.50 -62.64
N THR A 225 -6.89 19.64 -62.82
CA THR A 225 -6.19 19.52 -64.11
C THR A 225 -7.09 18.99 -65.21
N SER A 226 -7.97 18.02 -64.95
CA SER A 226 -8.95 17.53 -65.94
C SER A 226 -9.88 18.64 -66.39
N ILE A 227 -10.45 19.39 -65.44
CA ILE A 227 -11.34 20.52 -65.73
C ILE A 227 -10.60 21.58 -66.57
N ASN A 228 -9.33 21.86 -66.27
CA ASN A 228 -8.54 22.82 -67.04
C ASN A 228 -8.23 22.32 -68.46
N LEU A 229 -7.91 21.03 -68.62
CA LEU A 229 -7.69 20.42 -69.93
C LEU A 229 -8.98 20.39 -70.76
N GLU A 230 -10.13 20.09 -70.16
CA GLU A 230 -11.44 20.15 -70.82
C GLU A 230 -11.71 21.57 -71.36
N LYS A 231 -11.43 22.61 -70.55
CA LYS A 231 -11.53 24.01 -71.01
C LYS A 231 -10.56 24.31 -72.16
N GLU A 232 -9.31 23.83 -72.07
CA GLU A 232 -8.31 24.04 -73.12
C GLU A 232 -8.69 23.34 -74.44
N ILE A 233 -9.25 22.12 -74.36
CA ILE A 233 -9.80 21.39 -75.50
C ILE A 233 -10.94 22.16 -76.14
N LEU A 234 -11.90 22.67 -75.35
CA LEU A 234 -13.01 23.47 -75.85
C LEU A 234 -12.50 24.72 -76.61
N LEU A 235 -11.57 25.47 -76.00
CA LEU A 235 -10.97 26.64 -76.64
C LEU A 235 -10.22 26.30 -77.95
N ARG A 236 -9.49 25.18 -77.98
CA ARG A 236 -8.81 24.70 -79.19
C ARG A 236 -9.80 24.31 -80.28
N ASN A 237 -10.89 23.64 -79.92
CA ASN A 237 -11.94 23.26 -80.87
C ASN A 237 -12.63 24.48 -81.47
N GLU A 238 -12.96 25.50 -80.66
CA GLU A 238 -13.51 26.78 -81.15
C GLU A 238 -12.54 27.48 -82.12
N LEU A 239 -11.25 27.48 -81.82
CA LEU A 239 -10.22 28.04 -82.71
C LEU A 239 -10.10 27.25 -84.01
N LEU A 240 -10.12 25.91 -83.95
CA LEU A 240 -10.11 25.06 -85.14
C LEU A 240 -11.32 25.33 -86.03
N GLU A 241 -12.52 25.41 -85.46
CA GLU A 241 -13.74 25.74 -86.23
C GLU A 241 -13.65 27.13 -86.88
N LYS A 242 -13.00 28.09 -86.22
CA LYS A 242 -12.74 29.40 -86.81
C LYS A 242 -11.77 29.31 -87.99
N ILE A 243 -10.66 28.59 -87.83
CA ILE A 243 -9.66 28.38 -88.90
C ILE A 243 -10.30 27.64 -90.08
N GLU A 244 -11.08 26.58 -89.84
CA GLU A 244 -11.79 25.82 -90.88
C GLU A 244 -12.78 26.70 -91.67
N ARG A 245 -13.48 27.62 -90.98
CA ARG A 245 -14.31 28.62 -91.67
C ARG A 245 -13.48 29.58 -92.51
N GLU A 246 -12.36 30.07 -91.99
CA GLU A 246 -11.45 30.95 -92.72
C GLU A 246 -10.83 30.25 -93.94
N THR A 247 -10.42 28.98 -93.84
CA THR A 247 -9.88 28.21 -94.97
C THR A 247 -10.93 27.97 -96.05
N LEU A 248 -12.15 27.58 -95.69
CA LEU A 248 -13.26 27.44 -96.64
C LEU A 248 -13.58 28.76 -97.36
N GLN A 249 -13.55 29.89 -96.65
CA GLN A 249 -13.70 31.21 -97.27
C GLN A 249 -12.56 31.51 -98.26
N VAL A 250 -11.32 31.21 -97.90
CA VAL A 250 -10.15 31.39 -98.80
C VAL A 250 -10.27 30.51 -100.04
N GLU A 251 -10.68 29.25 -99.89
CA GLU A 251 -10.93 28.33 -101.01
C GLU A 251 -12.07 28.84 -101.92
N GLU A 252 -13.17 29.31 -101.34
CA GLU A 252 -14.28 29.87 -102.10
C GLU A 252 -13.88 31.16 -102.86
N MET A 253 -13.13 32.06 -102.20
CA MET A 253 -12.57 33.24 -102.83
C MET A 253 -11.60 32.88 -103.97
N SER A 254 -10.79 31.85 -103.78
CA SER A 254 -9.87 31.33 -104.80
C SER A 254 -10.61 30.75 -106.00
N LEU A 255 -11.64 29.92 -105.77
CA LEU A 255 -12.51 29.38 -106.82
C LEU A 255 -13.27 30.47 -107.57
N LYS A 256 -13.78 31.49 -106.87
CA LYS A 256 -14.36 32.69 -107.49
C LYS A 256 -13.31 33.42 -108.33
N GLY A 257 -12.07 33.52 -107.86
CA GLY A 257 -10.92 34.05 -108.60
C GLY A 257 -10.64 33.27 -109.89
N TYR A 258 -10.49 31.95 -109.80
CA TYR A 258 -10.30 31.05 -110.94
C TYR A 258 -11.47 31.12 -111.93
N ARG A 259 -12.72 31.15 -111.46
CA ARG A 259 -13.91 31.28 -112.31
C ARG A 259 -13.93 32.62 -113.05
N LYS A 260 -13.60 33.72 -112.37
CA LYS A 260 -13.47 35.04 -113.01
C LYS A 260 -12.36 35.03 -114.08
N ALA A 261 -11.22 34.41 -113.80
CA ALA A 261 -10.13 34.27 -114.76
C ALA A 261 -10.55 33.42 -115.98
N TRP A 262 -11.21 32.28 -115.75
CA TRP A 262 -11.72 31.40 -116.81
C TRP A 262 -12.79 32.09 -117.67
N ASN A 263 -13.74 32.80 -117.07
CA ASN A 263 -14.76 33.55 -117.80
C ASN A 263 -14.13 34.64 -118.67
N LYS A 264 -13.11 35.37 -118.19
CA LYS A 264 -12.34 36.32 -119.01
C LYS A 264 -11.65 35.62 -120.19
N MET A 265 -11.08 34.44 -119.96
CA MET A 265 -10.46 33.64 -121.02
C MET A 265 -11.50 33.13 -122.03
N LYS A 266 -12.71 32.80 -121.58
CA LYS A 266 -13.82 32.39 -122.45
C LYS A 266 -14.36 33.55 -123.27
N THR A 267 -14.59 34.73 -122.68
CA THR A 267 -15.09 35.90 -123.42
C THR A 267 -14.06 36.42 -124.43
N THR A 268 -12.77 36.38 -124.10
CA THR A 268 -11.71 36.67 -125.09
C THR A 268 -11.73 35.67 -126.25
N ASN A 269 -12.01 34.38 -126.00
CA ASN A 269 -12.14 33.37 -127.03
C ASN A 269 -13.44 33.50 -127.88
N GLU A 270 -14.57 33.83 -127.25
CA GLU A 270 -15.84 34.11 -127.94
C GLU A 270 -15.76 35.39 -128.79
N GLN A 271 -15.04 36.42 -128.32
CA GLN A 271 -14.73 37.62 -129.10
C GLN A 271 -13.85 37.31 -130.34
N LEU A 272 -12.98 36.30 -130.26
CA LEU A 272 -12.21 35.82 -131.41
C LEU A 272 -13.08 35.04 -132.42
N LEU A 273 -14.14 34.36 -131.96
CA LEU A 273 -15.06 33.56 -132.78
C LEU A 273 -16.24 34.36 -133.39
N ALA A 274 -16.59 35.52 -132.84
CA ALA A 274 -17.67 36.39 -133.34
C ALA A 274 -17.26 37.32 -134.49
N ILE A 275 -16.04 37.18 -135.03
CA ILE A 275 -15.63 37.85 -136.26
C ILE A 275 -16.28 37.10 -137.43
N PRO A 276 -17.25 37.68 -138.17
CA PRO A 276 -17.91 36.96 -139.26
C PRO A 276 -16.91 36.67 -140.39
N PRO A 277 -16.84 35.44 -140.92
CA PRO A 277 -15.93 35.13 -142.01
C PRO A 277 -16.33 35.90 -143.29
N PRO A 278 -15.40 36.60 -143.95
CA PRO A 278 -15.68 37.34 -145.18
C PRO A 278 -15.96 36.36 -146.33
N GLY A 279 -17.05 36.62 -147.05
CA GLY A 279 -17.53 35.77 -148.13
C GLY A 279 -16.58 35.64 -149.32
N LYS A 280 -16.69 34.48 -149.97
CA LYS A 280 -16.82 34.27 -151.42
C LYS A 280 -17.18 32.81 -151.68
#